data_AF-A0A1W9WYF4-F1
#
_entry.id   AF-A0A1W9WYF4-F1
#
_cell.length_a   1.000
_cell.length_b   1.000
_cell.length_c   1.000
_cell.angle_alpha   90.00
_cell.angle_beta   90.00
_cell.angle_gamma   90.00
#
_symmetry.space_group_name_H-M   'P 1'
#
loop_
_entity.id
_entity.type
_entity.pdbx_description
1 polymer ?
#
loop_
_entity_poly.entity_id
_entity_poly.type
_entity_poly.pdbx_seq_one_letter_code
_entity_poly.pdbx_strand_id
1 'polypeptide(L)'
;MNEYPFRLINHDKDGSINPDILATRPFLAVDTSFAAEAKHFIPGERLETAMNTAIAVGSPLLITGEPGTGKTQAAYYAAYKLGLEPVIHFQVKSESTAKDLLYNFDTVRYFHDAHLAKEDSVLKKADYVEKQALWKAMVSEHPRVVLIDEIDKAPRDFPNDLLHELDQMEFSITETG
;
A
#
# COMPACT_ATOMS: atom_id res chain seq x y z
N MET A 1 -3.17 -7.87 -38.46
CA MET A 1 -3.92 -7.12 -37.42
C MET A 1 -5.25 -7.84 -37.28
N ASN A 2 -5.41 -8.69 -36.25
CA ASN A 2 -6.68 -9.40 -36.05
C ASN A 2 -7.69 -8.41 -35.48
N GLU A 3 -8.82 -8.23 -36.15
CA GLU A 3 -9.95 -7.44 -35.63
C GLU A 3 -10.58 -8.21 -34.47
N TYR A 4 -10.32 -7.78 -33.24
CA TYR A 4 -11.05 -8.27 -32.08
C TYR A 4 -12.46 -7.65 -32.10
N PRO A 5 -13.54 -8.46 -32.19
CA PRO A 5 -14.88 -7.91 -32.36
C PRO A 5 -15.33 -7.17 -31.10
N PHE A 6 -15.86 -5.96 -31.27
CA PHE A 6 -16.33 -5.14 -30.14
C PHE A 6 -17.53 -5.74 -29.39
N ARG A 7 -18.27 -6.67 -30.03
CA ARG A 7 -19.46 -7.32 -29.47
C ARG A 7 -19.35 -8.84 -29.55
N LEU A 8 -18.65 -9.42 -28.56
CA LEU A 8 -18.47 -10.87 -28.42
C LEU A 8 -19.74 -11.57 -27.97
N ILE A 9 -20.38 -11.04 -26.93
CA ILE A 9 -21.64 -11.55 -26.41
C ILE A 9 -22.76 -10.83 -27.17
N ASN A 10 -23.48 -11.58 -28.00
CA ASN A 10 -24.64 -11.08 -28.72
C ASN A 10 -25.82 -12.04 -28.52
N HIS A 11 -26.85 -11.56 -27.85
CA HIS A 11 -28.09 -12.30 -27.61
C HIS A 11 -28.86 -12.65 -28.89
N ASP A 12 -28.60 -11.94 -30.00
CA ASP A 12 -29.24 -12.19 -31.30
C ASP A 12 -28.55 -13.32 -32.09
N LYS A 13 -27.44 -13.86 -31.57
CA LYS A 13 -26.69 -14.96 -32.19
C LYS A 13 -26.87 -16.23 -31.35
N ASP A 14 -27.34 -17.29 -31.99
CA ASP A 14 -27.45 -18.60 -31.36
C ASP A 14 -26.07 -19.28 -31.21
N GLY A 15 -25.92 -20.05 -30.13
CA GLY A 15 -24.73 -20.89 -29.85
C GLY A 15 -23.74 -20.29 -28.85
N SER A 16 -22.79 -21.12 -28.39
CA SER A 16 -21.72 -20.71 -27.48
C SER A 16 -20.55 -20.09 -28.25
N ILE A 17 -19.88 -19.11 -27.65
CA ILE A 17 -18.68 -18.47 -28.21
C ILE A 17 -17.49 -19.41 -28.01
N ASN A 18 -16.67 -19.61 -29.05
CA ASN A 18 -15.39 -20.32 -28.90
C ASN A 18 -14.46 -19.50 -27.98
N PRO A 19 -14.00 -20.06 -26.83
CA PRO A 19 -13.11 -19.37 -25.91
C PRO A 19 -11.77 -18.94 -26.51
N ASP A 20 -11.30 -19.54 -27.61
CA ASP A 20 -10.04 -19.19 -28.28
C ASP A 20 -10.01 -17.72 -28.74
N ILE A 21 -11.17 -17.12 -29.02
CA ILE A 21 -11.25 -15.70 -29.40
C ILE A 21 -10.68 -14.79 -28.32
N LEU A 22 -10.77 -15.20 -27.05
CA LEU A 22 -10.26 -14.47 -25.90
C LEU A 22 -8.73 -14.39 -25.88
N ALA A 23 -8.01 -15.32 -26.55
CA ALA A 23 -6.56 -15.32 -26.65
C ALA A 23 -6.02 -14.18 -27.54
N THR A 24 -6.88 -13.53 -28.32
CA THR A 24 -6.50 -12.42 -29.22
C THR A 24 -6.88 -11.05 -28.66
N ARG A 25 -7.23 -10.96 -27.37
CA ARG A 25 -7.56 -9.70 -26.71
C ARG A 25 -6.41 -8.71 -26.84
N PRO A 26 -6.68 -7.45 -27.24
CA PRO A 26 -5.65 -6.42 -27.29
C PRO A 26 -5.06 -6.06 -25.91
N PHE A 27 -5.67 -6.52 -24.82
CA PHE A 27 -5.28 -6.22 -23.44
C PHE A 27 -4.63 -7.41 -22.70
N LEU A 28 -4.35 -8.53 -23.38
CA LEU A 28 -3.75 -9.73 -22.75
C LEU A 28 -2.32 -9.50 -22.21
N ALA A 29 -1.68 -8.38 -22.59
CA ALA A 29 -0.33 -8.02 -22.19
C ALA A 29 -0.26 -6.79 -21.25
N VAL A 30 -1.38 -6.37 -20.66
CA VAL A 30 -1.43 -5.23 -19.75
C VAL A 30 -1.74 -5.72 -18.33
N ASP A 31 -0.97 -6.67 -17.85
CA ASP A 31 -0.83 -6.93 -16.41
C ASP A 31 0.36 -6.11 -15.90
N THR A 32 0.31 -4.79 -16.17
CA THR A 32 1.35 -3.87 -15.76
C THR A 32 1.05 -3.40 -14.35
N SER A 33 1.98 -3.68 -13.43
CA SER A 33 1.89 -3.16 -12.05
C SER A 33 1.88 -1.63 -12.03
N PHE A 34 1.32 -1.03 -10.98
CA PHE A 34 1.39 0.43 -10.78
C PHE A 34 2.82 0.99 -10.87
N ALA A 35 3.82 0.20 -10.47
CA ALA A 35 5.23 0.55 -10.61
C ALA A 35 5.69 0.60 -12.08
N ALA A 36 5.28 -0.37 -12.90
CA ALA A 36 5.60 -0.38 -14.33
C ALA A 36 4.92 0.78 -15.09
N GLU A 37 3.70 1.15 -14.68
CA GLU A 37 2.93 2.23 -15.28
C GLU A 37 3.35 3.63 -14.81
N ALA A 38 4.09 3.72 -13.70
CA ALA A 38 4.50 4.99 -13.09
C ALA A 38 5.16 5.96 -14.08
N LYS A 39 6.00 5.46 -14.98
CA LYS A 39 6.69 6.26 -16.01
C LYS A 39 5.75 6.90 -17.05
N HIS A 40 4.52 6.39 -17.18
CA HIS A 40 3.51 6.87 -18.12
C HIS A 40 2.46 7.77 -17.47
N PHE A 41 2.44 7.87 -16.14
CA PHE A 41 1.54 8.76 -15.44
C PHE A 41 1.95 10.22 -15.63
N ILE A 42 0.96 11.07 -15.95
CA ILE A 42 1.14 12.51 -16.14
C ILE A 42 0.26 13.21 -15.09
N PRO A 43 0.84 13.74 -14.00
CA PRO A 43 0.06 14.50 -13.03
C PRO A 43 -0.41 15.82 -13.65
N GLY A 44 -1.60 16.28 -13.23
CA GLY A 44 -2.00 17.66 -13.49
C GLY A 44 -1.23 18.65 -12.60
N GLU A 45 -1.19 19.92 -13.00
CA GLU A 45 -0.46 21.00 -12.31
C GLU A 45 -0.77 21.09 -10.81
N ARG A 46 -2.04 20.94 -10.43
CA ARG A 46 -2.46 20.97 -9.01
C ARG A 46 -1.86 19.83 -8.20
N LEU A 47 -1.82 18.62 -8.76
CA LEU A 47 -1.26 17.45 -8.10
C LEU A 47 0.26 17.59 -7.98
N GLU A 48 0.93 18.02 -9.05
CA GLU A 48 2.37 18.29 -9.04
C GLU A 48 2.75 19.35 -7.99
N THR A 49 1.97 20.44 -7.91
CA THR A 49 2.17 21.49 -6.90
C THR A 49 2.00 20.93 -5.49
N ALA A 50 0.94 20.14 -5.24
CA ALA A 50 0.70 19.53 -3.93
C ALA A 50 1.83 18.56 -3.53
N MET A 51 2.31 17.74 -4.46
CA MET A 51 3.44 16.83 -4.25
C MET A 51 4.72 17.59 -3.90
N ASN A 52 5.09 18.59 -4.71
CA ASN A 52 6.28 19.41 -4.45
C ASN A 52 6.18 20.16 -3.12
N THR A 53 5.00 20.68 -2.77
CA THR A 53 4.77 21.37 -1.50
C THR A 53 4.94 20.42 -0.32
N ALA A 54 4.33 19.23 -0.37
CA ALA A 54 4.45 18.23 0.69
C ALA A 54 5.92 17.81 0.91
N ILE A 55 6.66 17.59 -0.18
CA ILE A 55 8.09 17.27 -0.14
C ILE A 55 8.91 18.41 0.46
N ALA A 56 8.65 19.65 0.05
CA ALA A 56 9.39 20.82 0.52
C ALA A 56 9.16 21.13 2.01
N VAL A 57 7.93 20.91 2.51
CA VAL A 57 7.58 21.14 3.92
C VAL A 57 7.93 19.92 4.80
N GLY A 58 8.06 18.73 4.21
CA GLY A 58 8.25 17.49 4.95
C GLY A 58 6.98 17.00 5.63
N SER A 59 5.80 17.29 5.06
CA SER A 59 4.50 16.89 5.61
C SER A 59 3.84 15.78 4.79
N PRO A 60 3.05 14.88 5.41
CA PRO A 60 2.24 13.90 4.69
C PRO A 60 1.28 14.57 3.68
N LEU A 61 1.12 13.93 2.50
CA LEU A 61 0.18 14.38 1.48
C LEU A 61 -1.09 13.51 1.50
N LEU A 62 -2.23 14.11 1.84
CA LEU A 62 -3.53 13.47 1.70
C LEU A 62 -4.12 13.77 0.30
N ILE A 63 -4.35 12.72 -0.50
CA ILE A 63 -4.96 12.84 -1.83
C ILE A 63 -6.41 12.37 -1.77
N THR A 64 -7.35 13.27 -2.07
CA THR A 64 -8.79 12.97 -2.16
C THR A 64 -9.28 13.07 -3.60
N GLY A 65 -10.33 12.34 -3.93
CA GLY A 65 -10.94 12.36 -5.26
C GLY A 65 -11.77 11.12 -5.55
N GLU A 66 -12.49 11.14 -6.66
CA GLU A 66 -13.35 10.03 -7.09
C GLU A 66 -12.53 8.75 -7.37
N PRO A 67 -13.15 7.56 -7.28
CA PRO A 67 -12.51 6.32 -7.72
C PRO A 67 -11.99 6.42 -9.16
N GLY A 68 -10.83 5.84 -9.43
CA GLY A 68 -10.23 5.84 -10.78
C GLY A 68 -9.50 7.13 -11.19
N THR A 69 -9.38 8.13 -10.32
CA THR A 69 -8.66 9.40 -10.62
C THR A 69 -7.13 9.32 -10.53
N GLY A 70 -6.55 8.13 -10.34
CA GLY A 70 -5.09 7.92 -10.31
C GLY A 70 -4.40 8.22 -8.97
N LYS A 71 -5.14 8.25 -7.85
CA LYS A 71 -4.58 8.50 -6.50
C LYS A 71 -3.44 7.56 -6.13
N THR A 72 -3.67 6.25 -6.24
CA THR A 72 -2.66 5.20 -6.05
C THR A 72 -1.48 5.43 -7.00
N GLN A 73 -1.77 5.64 -8.29
CA GLN A 73 -0.74 5.85 -9.32
C GLN A 73 0.15 7.07 -9.07
N ALA A 74 -0.38 8.13 -8.44
CA ALA A 74 0.38 9.32 -8.07
C ALA A 74 1.53 9.02 -7.11
N ALA A 75 1.33 8.11 -6.14
CA ALA A 75 2.38 7.69 -5.21
C ALA A 75 3.49 6.89 -5.91
N TYR A 76 3.11 5.98 -6.82
CA TYR A 76 4.09 5.24 -7.63
C TYR A 76 4.86 6.17 -8.58
N TYR A 77 4.18 7.15 -9.17
CA TYR A 77 4.82 8.20 -9.96
C TYR A 77 5.82 9.00 -9.13
N ALA A 78 5.46 9.39 -7.90
CA ALA A 78 6.34 10.09 -6.98
C ALA A 78 7.63 9.29 -6.72
N ALA A 79 7.47 8.01 -6.37
CA ALA A 79 8.59 7.12 -6.09
C ALA A 79 9.50 6.98 -7.32
N TYR A 80 8.92 6.74 -8.50
CA TYR A 80 9.66 6.67 -9.76
C TYR A 80 10.43 7.96 -10.07
N LYS A 81 9.79 9.13 -9.94
CA LYS A 81 10.44 10.41 -10.24
C LYS A 81 11.55 10.78 -9.26
N LEU A 82 11.44 10.34 -8.02
CA LEU A 82 12.42 10.60 -6.97
C LEU A 82 13.49 9.49 -6.87
N GLY A 83 13.35 8.40 -7.62
CA GLY A 83 14.24 7.22 -7.51
C GLY A 83 14.12 6.50 -6.16
N LEU A 84 12.93 6.52 -5.55
CA LEU A 84 12.64 5.97 -4.22
C LEU A 84 11.83 4.68 -4.26
N GLU A 85 11.87 3.97 -5.38
CA GLU A 85 11.22 2.65 -5.49
C GLU A 85 11.88 1.60 -4.58
N PRO A 86 11.15 0.54 -4.19
CA PRO A 86 9.71 0.34 -4.39
C PRO A 86 8.87 1.18 -3.41
N VAL A 87 7.61 1.47 -3.76
CA VAL A 87 6.65 2.04 -2.80
C VAL A 87 6.38 1.04 -1.68
N ILE A 88 6.37 1.50 -0.43
CA ILE A 88 5.88 0.73 0.70
C ILE A 88 4.36 0.89 0.73
N HIS A 89 3.64 -0.10 0.23
CA HIS A 89 2.20 -0.04 0.11
C HIS A 89 1.51 -0.72 1.31
N PHE A 90 0.67 0.03 2.01
CA PHE A 90 -0.23 -0.47 3.04
C PHE A 90 -1.68 -0.24 2.62
N GLN A 91 -2.42 -1.34 2.44
CA GLN A 91 -3.83 -1.31 2.10
C GLN A 91 -4.67 -1.31 3.37
N VAL A 92 -5.40 -0.24 3.63
CA VAL A 92 -6.28 -0.14 4.80
C VAL A 92 -7.55 -0.98 4.57
N LYS A 93 -8.00 -1.64 5.64
CA LYS A 93 -9.26 -2.40 5.71
C LYS A 93 -10.15 -1.84 6.82
N SER A 94 -11.40 -2.28 6.85
CA SER A 94 -12.38 -1.86 7.88
C SER A 94 -12.01 -2.21 9.32
N GLU A 95 -11.09 -3.14 9.49
CA GLU A 95 -10.60 -3.60 10.80
C GLU A 95 -9.16 -3.12 11.09
N SER A 96 -8.55 -2.37 10.17
CA SER A 96 -7.19 -1.86 10.35
C SER A 96 -7.13 -0.80 11.45
N THR A 97 -6.05 -0.84 12.21
CA THR A 97 -5.70 0.11 13.28
C THR A 97 -4.41 0.85 12.91
N ALA A 98 -4.15 2.00 13.54
CA ALA A 98 -2.89 2.72 13.36
C ALA A 98 -1.67 1.85 13.70
N LYS A 99 -1.79 1.01 14.74
CA LYS A 99 -0.74 0.05 15.15
C LYS A 99 -0.34 -0.90 14.02
N ASP A 100 -1.26 -1.30 13.16
CA ASP A 100 -0.97 -2.20 12.02
C ASP A 100 -0.01 -1.59 11.00
N LEU A 101 0.12 -0.26 10.95
CA LEU A 101 1.14 0.41 10.12
C LEU A 101 2.51 0.42 10.79
N LEU A 102 2.55 0.33 12.12
CA LEU A 102 3.77 0.44 12.93
C LEU A 102 4.42 -0.94 13.10
N TYR A 103 3.71 -1.88 13.72
CA TYR A 103 4.22 -3.22 14.01
C TYR A 103 3.12 -4.26 14.23
N ASN A 104 3.48 -5.53 14.05
CA ASN A 104 2.67 -6.67 14.49
C ASN A 104 3.42 -7.42 15.61
N PHE A 105 2.71 -7.90 16.62
CA PHE A 105 3.29 -8.74 17.67
C PHE A 105 2.78 -10.18 17.53
N ASP A 106 3.70 -11.10 17.23
CA ASP A 106 3.42 -12.52 17.04
C ASP A 106 3.14 -13.21 18.38
N THR A 107 1.92 -12.98 18.85
CA THR A 107 1.42 -13.48 20.13
C THR A 107 1.40 -15.01 20.16
N VAL A 108 1.09 -15.66 19.02
CA VAL A 108 1.00 -17.12 18.93
C VAL A 108 2.36 -17.75 19.10
N ARG A 109 3.38 -17.27 18.37
CA ARG A 109 4.76 -17.75 18.52
C ARG A 109 5.30 -17.47 19.91
N TYR A 110 5.02 -16.28 20.46
CA TYR A 110 5.42 -15.94 21.82
C TYR A 110 4.84 -16.92 22.86
N PHE A 111 3.54 -17.22 22.81
CA PHE A 111 2.93 -18.16 23.75
C PHE A 111 3.41 -19.60 23.55
N HIS A 112 3.63 -20.02 22.30
CA HIS A 112 4.17 -21.34 22.00
C HIS A 112 5.55 -21.53 22.62
N ASP A 113 6.46 -20.57 22.37
CA ASP A 113 7.82 -20.60 22.91
C ASP A 113 7.81 -20.47 24.42
N ALA A 114 6.92 -19.66 25.00
CA ALA A 114 6.78 -19.51 26.45
C ALA A 114 6.36 -20.80 27.15
N HIS A 115 5.64 -21.68 26.45
CA HIS A 115 5.25 -22.98 26.99
C HIS A 115 6.38 -24.03 26.89
N LEU A 116 7.25 -23.93 25.88
CA LEU A 116 8.38 -24.84 25.67
C LEU A 116 9.65 -24.40 26.41
N ALA A 117 9.71 -23.13 26.80
CA ALA A 117 10.78 -22.54 27.58
C ALA A 117 11.04 -23.34 28.87
N LYS A 118 12.31 -23.72 29.10
CA LYS A 118 12.75 -24.25 30.39
C LYS A 118 12.79 -23.11 31.41
N GLU A 119 12.76 -23.43 32.71
CA GLU A 119 12.68 -22.43 33.80
C GLU A 119 13.73 -21.30 33.74
N ASP A 120 14.87 -21.50 33.05
CA ASP A 120 15.94 -20.50 32.90
C ASP A 120 15.93 -19.71 31.56
N SER A 121 15.03 -20.01 30.62
CA SER A 121 15.00 -19.29 29.33
C SER A 121 14.13 -18.03 29.41
N VAL A 122 14.77 -16.86 29.37
CA VAL A 122 14.10 -15.56 29.29
C VAL A 122 13.82 -15.23 27.81
N LEU A 123 12.54 -15.25 27.44
CA LEU A 123 12.11 -14.81 26.11
C LEU A 123 12.10 -13.28 26.03
N LYS A 124 12.66 -12.73 24.95
CA LYS A 124 12.63 -11.29 24.68
C LYS A 124 11.45 -10.98 23.78
N LYS A 125 10.47 -10.22 24.27
CA LYS A 125 9.29 -9.83 23.48
C LYS A 125 9.65 -9.11 22.18
N ALA A 126 10.75 -8.36 22.15
CA ALA A 126 11.25 -7.70 20.93
C ALA A 126 11.48 -8.69 19.77
N ASP A 127 11.81 -9.95 20.05
CA ASP A 127 12.05 -10.97 19.03
C ASP A 127 10.75 -11.43 18.34
N TYR A 128 9.59 -11.01 18.85
CA TYR A 128 8.26 -11.33 18.32
C TYR A 128 7.58 -10.12 17.69
N VAL A 129 8.30 -9.02 17.55
CA VAL A 129 7.80 -7.78 16.94
C VAL A 129 8.23 -7.72 15.48
N GLU A 130 7.26 -7.63 14.59
CA GLU A 130 7.48 -7.49 13.15
C GLU A 130 7.20 -6.06 12.71
N LYS A 131 8.21 -5.43 12.10
CA LYS A 131 8.09 -4.06 11.58
C LYS A 131 7.07 -4.01 10.44
N GLN A 132 6.19 -3.01 10.44
CA GLN A 132 5.21 -2.79 9.37
C GLN A 132 5.55 -1.56 8.53
N ALA A 133 4.64 -1.14 7.66
CA ALA A 133 4.88 -0.19 6.57
C ALA A 133 5.56 1.11 7.02
N LEU A 134 5.01 1.77 8.04
CA LEU A 134 5.53 3.05 8.53
C LEU A 134 6.86 2.85 9.25
N TRP A 135 6.99 1.85 10.13
CA TRP A 135 8.27 1.57 10.79
C TRP A 135 9.38 1.23 9.79
N LYS A 136 9.10 0.40 8.77
CA LYS A 136 10.07 0.08 7.70
C LYS A 136 10.57 1.34 7.00
N ALA A 137 9.71 2.34 6.80
CA ALA A 137 10.10 3.62 6.24
C ALA A 137 10.96 4.44 7.22
N MET A 138 10.56 4.52 8.49
CA MET A 138 11.24 5.31 9.52
C MET A 138 12.68 4.84 9.79
N VAL A 139 12.93 3.53 9.75
CA VAL A 139 14.28 2.97 9.98
C VAL A 139 15.08 2.74 8.69
N SER A 140 14.58 3.22 7.54
CA SER A 140 15.31 3.10 6.29
C SER A 140 16.47 4.09 6.25
N GLU A 141 17.61 3.67 5.68
CA GLU A 141 18.78 4.54 5.47
C GLU A 141 18.52 5.66 4.46
N HIS A 142 17.48 5.52 3.63
CA HIS A 142 17.11 6.46 2.58
C HIS A 142 15.64 6.84 2.70
N PRO A 143 15.23 8.04 2.22
CA PRO A 143 13.82 8.40 2.16
C PRO A 143 12.98 7.34 1.45
N ARG A 144 11.75 7.12 1.93
CA ARG A 144 10.83 6.13 1.37
C ARG A 144 9.48 6.76 1.07
N VAL A 145 8.84 6.31 0.00
CA VAL A 145 7.43 6.62 -0.27
C VAL A 145 6.58 5.52 0.38
N VAL A 146 5.74 5.93 1.34
CA VAL A 146 4.71 5.07 1.94
C VAL A 146 3.37 5.47 1.35
N LEU A 147 2.67 4.51 0.75
CA LEU A 147 1.29 4.68 0.33
C LEU A 147 0.38 4.00 1.34
N ILE A 148 -0.46 4.79 2.01
CA ILE A 148 -1.56 4.30 2.83
C ILE A 148 -2.83 4.45 1.99
N ASP A 149 -3.28 3.36 1.38
CA ASP A 149 -4.41 3.38 0.44
C ASP A 149 -5.72 2.98 1.12
N GLU A 150 -6.85 3.45 0.58
CA GLU A 150 -8.21 3.21 1.10
C GLU A 150 -8.40 3.61 2.59
N ILE A 151 -7.78 4.71 3.02
CA ILE A 151 -7.93 5.26 4.38
C ILE A 151 -9.41 5.50 4.72
N ASP A 152 -10.25 5.80 3.73
CA ASP A 152 -11.69 5.98 3.90
C ASP A 152 -12.43 4.71 4.33
N LYS A 153 -11.84 3.53 4.19
CA LYS A 153 -12.40 2.27 4.71
C LYS A 153 -12.13 2.06 6.20
N ALA A 154 -11.20 2.80 6.80
CA ALA A 154 -10.79 2.59 8.18
C ALA A 154 -11.90 2.92 9.20
N PRO A 155 -11.77 2.44 10.45
CA PRO A 155 -12.51 3.01 11.58
C PRO A 155 -12.31 4.53 11.69
N ARG A 156 -13.30 5.25 12.25
CA ARG A 156 -13.26 6.72 12.36
C ARG A 156 -12.06 7.27 13.12
N ASP A 157 -11.54 6.50 14.07
CA ASP A 157 -10.44 6.92 14.93
C ASP A 157 -9.07 6.72 14.26
N PHE A 158 -8.98 5.87 13.24
CA PHE A 158 -7.73 5.50 12.57
C PHE A 158 -6.89 6.70 12.08
N PRO A 159 -7.46 7.73 11.40
CA PRO A 159 -6.65 8.87 10.97
C PRO A 159 -6.13 9.71 12.14
N ASN A 160 -6.91 9.84 13.22
CA ASN A 160 -6.51 10.58 14.41
C ASN A 160 -5.41 9.84 15.17
N ASP A 161 -5.52 8.51 15.24
CA ASP A 161 -4.56 7.62 15.88
C ASP A 161 -3.21 7.54 15.15
N LEU A 162 -3.09 8.12 13.95
CA LEU A 162 -1.81 8.23 13.21
C LEU A 162 -1.17 9.61 13.32
N LEU A 163 -1.88 10.63 13.83
CA LEU A 163 -1.39 12.01 13.81
C LEU A 163 -0.12 12.16 14.63
N HIS A 164 -0.05 11.53 15.81
CA HIS A 164 1.09 11.66 16.69
C HIS A 164 2.35 11.02 16.09
N GLU A 165 2.22 9.82 15.53
CA GLU A 165 3.31 9.05 14.95
C GLU A 165 3.84 9.70 13.67
N LEU A 166 2.96 10.29 12.86
CA LEU A 166 3.35 11.02 11.66
C LEU A 166 3.99 12.38 11.97
N ASP A 167 3.57 13.04 13.04
CA ASP A 167 4.10 14.35 13.45
C ASP A 167 5.45 14.22 14.17
N GLN A 168 5.56 13.29 15.11
CA GLN A 168 6.76 13.10 15.93
C GLN A 168 7.77 12.13 15.31
N MET A 169 7.35 11.34 14.32
CA MET A 169 8.18 10.30 13.71
C MET A 169 8.78 9.35 14.77
N GLU A 170 7.98 9.03 15.79
CA GLU A 170 8.30 8.08 16.85
C GLU A 170 7.04 7.34 17.32
N PHE A 171 7.24 6.18 17.93
CA PHE A 171 6.17 5.42 18.60
C PHE A 171 6.78 4.44 19.60
N SER A 172 5.97 3.98 20.55
CA SER A 172 6.34 2.95 21.53
C SER A 172 5.78 1.58 21.17
N ILE A 173 6.55 0.52 21.44
CA ILE A 173 6.07 -0.86 21.33
C ILE A 173 5.54 -1.28 22.69
N THR A 174 4.22 -1.42 22.79
CA THR A 174 3.50 -1.67 24.05
C THR A 174 4.00 -2.91 24.77
N GLU A 175 4.37 -3.95 24.03
CA GLU A 175 4.78 -5.23 24.58
C GLU A 175 6.17 -5.17 25.22
N THR A 176 7.06 -4.28 24.77
CA THR A 176 8.47 -4.26 25.21
C THR A 176 8.73 -3.39 26.44
N GLY A 177 7.76 -2.59 26.89
CA GLY A 177 7.91 -1.70 28.05
C GLY A 177 8.55 -0.38 27.66
#